data_AF-A0A1G6BKU6-F1
#
_entry.id   AF-A0A1G6BKU6-F1
#
_cell.length_a   1.000
_cell.length_b   1.000
_cell.length_c   1.000
_cell.angle_alpha   90.00
_cell.angle_beta   90.00
_cell.angle_gamma   90.00
#
_symmetry.space_group_name_H-M   'P 1'
#
loop_
_entity.id
_entity.type
_entity.pdbx_description
1 polymer ?
#
loop_
_entity_poly.entity_id
_entity_poly.type
_entity_poly.pdbx_seq_one_letter_code
_entity_poly.pdbx_strand_id
1 'polypeptide(L)'
;MRRFVTYFILVPLAIIGVVLAVANRHFVTLSFDPFNTVSPAFSVSVPLFVLLFATLAIGVLIGGFAAWIRQGHWRRQARQEHVEAERLRREVERRREIPVSPALSSRDAA
;
A
#
# COMPACT_ATOMS: atom_id res chain seq x y z
N MET A 1 0.46 -9.09 16.79
CA MET A 1 -0.63 -9.77 16.03
C MET A 1 -0.42 -9.76 14.53
N ARG A 2 -0.19 -8.60 13.88
CA ARG A 2 -0.05 -8.50 12.40
C ARG A 2 0.89 -9.53 11.76
N ARG A 3 2.09 -9.75 12.33
CA ARG A 3 3.06 -10.72 11.81
C ARG A 3 2.57 -12.18 11.88
N PHE A 4 1.83 -12.53 12.92
CA PHE A 4 1.31 -13.89 13.12
C PHE A 4 0.26 -14.23 12.04
N VAL A 5 -0.65 -13.30 11.76
CA VAL A 5 -1.64 -13.42 10.68
C VAL A 5 -0.93 -13.51 9.32
N THR A 6 0.11 -12.71 9.10
CA THR A 6 0.93 -12.79 7.87
C THR A 6 1.55 -14.17 7.71
N TYR A 7 2.23 -14.73 8.72
CA TYR A 7 2.83 -16.06 8.61
C TYR A 7 1.78 -17.16 8.43
N PHE A 8 0.66 -17.06 9.14
CA PHE A 8 -0.45 -18.01 9.02
C PHE A 8 -1.04 -18.08 7.62
N ILE A 9 -1.02 -16.96 6.87
CA ILE A 9 -1.48 -16.93 5.46
C ILE A 9 -0.34 -17.31 4.50
N LEU A 10 0.86 -16.78 4.74
CA LEU A 10 1.99 -16.91 3.80
C LEU A 10 2.57 -18.32 3.78
N VAL A 11 2.62 -19.03 4.92
CA VAL A 11 3.19 -20.37 5.01
C VAL A 11 2.35 -21.40 4.23
N PRO A 12 1.02 -21.52 4.42
CA PRO A 12 0.19 -22.40 3.60
C PRO A 12 0.23 -22.03 2.12
N LEU A 13 0.23 -20.73 1.80
CA LEU A 13 0.35 -20.27 0.42
C LEU A 13 1.68 -20.70 -0.22
N ALA A 14 2.78 -20.62 0.52
CA ALA A 14 4.08 -21.09 0.08
C ALA A 14 4.11 -22.61 -0.13
N ILE A 15 3.50 -23.39 0.78
CA ILE A 15 3.39 -24.86 0.65
C ILE A 15 2.63 -25.22 -0.63
N ILE A 16 1.45 -24.60 -0.85
CA ILE A 16 0.67 -24.80 -2.08
C ILE A 16 1.52 -24.48 -3.29
N GLY A 17 2.24 -23.36 -3.25
CA GLY A 17 3.16 -22.96 -4.32
C GLY A 17 4.22 -24.01 -4.62
N VAL A 18 4.90 -24.55 -3.59
CA VAL A 18 5.92 -25.60 -3.76
C VAL A 18 5.33 -26.88 -4.34
N VAL A 19 4.16 -27.31 -3.87
CA VAL A 19 3.46 -28.49 -4.41
C VAL A 19 3.12 -28.29 -5.88
N LEU A 20 2.57 -27.12 -6.23
CA LEU A 20 2.29 -26.75 -7.62
C LEU A 20 3.57 -26.76 -8.47
N ALA A 21 4.69 -26.30 -7.91
CA ALA A 21 5.99 -26.28 -8.59
C ALA A 21 6.51 -27.68 -8.90
N VAL A 22 6.51 -28.55 -7.90
CA VAL A 22 7.01 -29.92 -8.03
C VAL A 22 6.11 -30.74 -8.96
N ALA A 23 4.78 -30.59 -8.84
CA ALA A 23 3.82 -31.26 -9.71
C ALA A 23 3.90 -30.79 -11.16
N ASN A 24 4.19 -29.51 -11.39
CA ASN A 24 4.24 -28.89 -12.72
C ASN A 24 5.66 -28.51 -13.14
N ARG A 25 6.59 -29.47 -13.00
CA ARG A 25 7.99 -29.36 -13.46
C ARG A 25 8.17 -29.52 -14.97
N HIS A 26 7.09 -29.70 -15.71
CA HIS A 26 7.11 -29.88 -17.15
C HIS A 26 7.55 -28.59 -17.85
N PHE A 27 8.45 -28.73 -18.83
CA PHE A 27 8.91 -27.62 -19.65
C PHE A 27 7.82 -27.25 -20.66
N VAL A 28 7.48 -25.96 -20.70
CA VAL A 28 6.56 -25.38 -21.67
C VAL A 28 7.33 -24.36 -22.48
N THR A 29 7.22 -24.46 -23.81
CA THR A 29 7.80 -23.49 -24.73
C THR A 29 6.92 -22.25 -24.76
N LEU A 30 7.43 -21.14 -24.22
CA LEU A 30 6.80 -19.85 -24.33
C LEU A 30 7.31 -19.16 -25.59
N SER A 31 6.42 -18.91 -26.56
CA SER A 31 6.73 -18.08 -27.73
C SER A 31 6.35 -16.62 -27.44
N PHE A 32 7.28 -15.70 -27.70
CA PHE A 32 7.01 -14.27 -27.67
C PHE A 32 6.77 -13.69 -29.08
N ASP A 33 6.71 -14.53 -30.10
CA ASP A 33 6.42 -14.13 -31.48
C ASP A 33 4.93 -14.38 -31.78
N PRO A 34 4.11 -13.33 -31.95
CA PRO A 34 2.69 -13.48 -32.27
C PRO A 34 2.42 -13.67 -33.78
N PHE A 35 3.43 -13.56 -34.65
CA PHE A 35 3.26 -13.56 -36.11
C PHE A 35 3.79 -14.83 -36.78
N ASN A 36 4.76 -15.53 -36.18
CA ASN A 36 5.28 -16.79 -36.70
C ASN A 36 5.16 -17.94 -35.68
N THR A 37 4.13 -18.77 -35.87
CA THR A 37 3.86 -19.94 -35.01
C THR A 37 4.69 -21.18 -35.38
N VAL A 38 5.34 -21.18 -36.55
CA VAL A 38 6.05 -22.34 -37.11
C VAL A 38 7.55 -22.31 -36.78
N SER A 39 8.13 -21.11 -36.69
CA SER A 39 9.52 -20.90 -36.23
C SER A 39 9.63 -19.58 -35.49
N PRO A 40 9.13 -19.51 -34.24
CA PRO A 40 9.25 -18.31 -33.44
C PRO A 40 10.72 -18.00 -33.15
N ALA A 41 11.19 -16.84 -33.62
CA ALA A 41 12.59 -16.42 -33.47
C ALA A 41 12.98 -16.19 -31.99
N PHE A 42 11.98 -15.95 -31.13
CA PHE A 42 12.16 -15.72 -29.69
C PHE A 42 11.23 -16.63 -28.88
N SER A 43 11.68 -17.86 -28.64
CA SER A 43 10.99 -18.83 -27.77
C SER A 43 11.90 -19.30 -26.64
N VAL A 44 11.32 -19.44 -25.45
CA VAL A 44 12.04 -19.85 -24.25
C VAL A 44 11.30 -21.02 -23.62
N SER A 45 12.00 -22.14 -23.44
CA SER A 45 11.47 -23.30 -22.72
C SER A 45 11.75 -23.15 -21.24
N VAL A 46 10.69 -22.96 -20.44
CA VAL A 46 10.79 -22.85 -18.98
C VAL A 46 9.78 -23.78 -18.32
N PRO A 47 10.07 -24.29 -17.12
CA PRO A 47 9.07 -25.00 -16.34
C PRO A 47 7.86 -24.09 -16.03
N LEU A 48 6.65 -24.63 -16.12
CA LEU A 48 5.41 -23.85 -15.94
C LEU A 48 5.36 -23.09 -14.60
N PHE A 49 5.89 -23.69 -13.54
CA PHE A 49 5.91 -23.04 -12.23
C PHE A 49 6.73 -21.75 -12.21
N VAL A 50 7.82 -21.68 -12.97
CA VAL A 50 8.67 -20.48 -13.06
C VAL A 50 7.85 -19.34 -13.65
N LEU A 51 7.07 -19.62 -14.70
CA LEU A 51 6.18 -18.65 -15.32
C LEU A 51 5.13 -18.14 -14.33
N LEU A 52 4.44 -19.04 -13.63
CA LEU A 52 3.41 -18.69 -12.65
C LEU A 52 3.95 -17.80 -11.53
N PHE A 53 5.07 -18.18 -10.93
CA PHE A 53 5.68 -17.38 -9.87
C PHE A 53 6.24 -16.05 -10.37
N ALA A 54 6.82 -16.01 -11.56
CA ALA A 54 7.29 -14.76 -12.16
C ALA A 54 6.13 -13.79 -12.38
N THR A 55 5.02 -14.24 -12.99
CA THR A 55 3.82 -13.41 -13.19
C THR A 55 3.22 -12.95 -11.87
N LEU A 56 3.14 -13.83 -10.86
CA LEU A 56 2.67 -13.48 -9.52
C LEU A 56 3.57 -12.43 -8.87
N ALA A 57 4.88 -12.61 -8.91
CA ALA A 57 5.85 -11.68 -8.36
C ALA A 57 5.75 -10.30 -9.01
N ILE A 58 5.66 -10.25 -10.35
CA ILE A 58 5.44 -9.01 -11.10
C ILE A 58 4.15 -8.32 -10.63
N GLY A 59 3.05 -9.07 -10.51
CA GLY A 59 1.78 -8.53 -10.01
C GLY A 59 1.90 -7.94 -8.61
N VAL A 60 2.58 -8.63 -7.68
CA VAL A 60 2.84 -8.13 -6.32
C VAL A 60 3.71 -6.89 -6.32
N LEU A 61 4.76 -6.84 -7.16
CA LEU A 61 5.63 -5.66 -7.28
C LEU A 61 4.86 -4.44 -7.81
N ILE A 62 4.05 -4.62 -8.86
CA ILE A 62 3.22 -3.56 -9.42
C ILE A 62 2.19 -3.09 -8.37
N GLY A 63 1.48 -4.02 -7.72
CA GLY A 63 0.51 -3.71 -6.68
C GLY A 63 1.14 -3.00 -5.48
N GLY A 64 2.33 -3.45 -5.05
CA GLY A 64 3.11 -2.85 -3.99
C GLY A 64 3.59 -1.44 -4.35
N PHE A 65 4.07 -1.23 -5.58
CA PHE A 65 4.49 0.08 -6.06
C PHE A 65 3.30 1.04 -6.18
N ALA A 66 2.16 0.58 -6.70
CA ALA A 66 0.92 1.36 -6.74
C ALA A 66 0.43 1.74 -5.33
N ALA A 67 0.46 0.78 -4.39
CA ALA A 67 0.14 1.04 -2.99
C ALA A 67 1.13 2.02 -2.34
N TRP A 68 2.42 1.95 -2.68
CA TRP A 68 3.44 2.87 -2.18
C TRP A 68 3.24 4.30 -2.70
N ILE A 69 2.94 4.48 -3.99
CA ILE A 69 2.59 5.80 -4.54
C ILE A 69 1.34 6.34 -3.85
N ARG A 70 0.29 5.51 -3.71
CA ARG A 70 -0.96 5.90 -3.05
C ARG A 70 -0.74 6.28 -1.59
N GLN A 71 0.00 5.49 -0.81
CA GLN A 71 0.32 5.83 0.58
C GLN A 71 1.34 6.97 0.73
N GLY A 72 2.20 7.18 -0.28
CA GLY A 72 3.20 8.24 -0.30
C GLY A 72 2.60 9.64 -0.25
N HIS A 73 1.45 9.84 -0.88
CA HIS A 73 0.71 11.11 -0.84
C HIS A 73 0.21 11.45 0.57
N TRP A 74 -0.22 10.45 1.35
CA TRP A 74 -0.76 10.63 2.71
C TRP A 74 0.30 11.05 3.75
N ARG A 75 1.60 10.86 3.49
CA ARG A 75 2.65 11.33 4.40
C ARG A 75 2.71 12.86 4.51
N ARG A 76 2.21 13.59 3.51
CA ARG A 76 2.11 15.07 3.56
C ARG A 76 0.85 15.52 4.29
N GLN A 77 -0.28 14.87 4.05
CA GLN A 77 -1.55 15.18 4.73
C GLN A 77 -1.48 14.94 6.24
N ALA A 78 -0.89 13.82 6.68
CA ALA A 78 -0.73 13.55 8.11
C ALA A 78 0.10 14.62 8.85
N ARG A 79 1.07 15.26 8.19
CA ARG A 79 1.84 16.37 8.79
C ARG A 79 1.05 17.67 8.82
N GLN A 80 0.27 17.94 7.78
CA GLN A 80 -0.57 19.14 7.71
C GLN A 80 -1.71 19.08 8.73
N GLU A 81 -2.37 17.94 8.88
CA GLU A 81 -3.42 17.73 9.88
C GLU A 81 -2.90 17.91 11.31
N HIS A 82 -1.69 17.44 11.61
CA HIS A 82 -1.08 17.66 12.93
C HIS A 82 -0.81 19.14 13.23
N VAL A 83 -0.34 19.90 12.23
CA VAL A 83 -0.07 21.34 12.37
C VAL A 83 -1.38 22.13 12.51
N GLU A 84 -2.40 21.81 11.72
CA GLU A 84 -3.72 22.44 11.83
C GLU A 84 -4.40 22.12 13.16
N ALA A 85 -4.32 20.87 13.64
CA ALA A 85 -4.87 20.49 14.94
C ALA A 85 -4.19 21.23 16.10
N GLU A 86 -2.86 21.41 16.06
CA GLU A 86 -2.16 22.23 17.05
C GLU A 86 -2.53 23.71 16.95
N ARG A 87 -2.66 24.24 15.74
CA ARG A 87 -3.03 25.64 15.52
C ARG A 87 -4.43 25.95 16.07
N LEU A 88 -5.39 25.08 15.78
CA LEU A 88 -6.76 25.17 16.30
C LEU A 88 -6.79 25.03 17.83
N ARG A 89 -6.00 24.11 18.42
CA ARG A 89 -5.88 23.98 19.88
C ARG A 89 -5.35 25.27 20.52
N ARG A 90 -4.32 25.89 19.94
CA ARG A 90 -3.76 27.16 20.45
C ARG A 90 -4.74 28.33 20.34
N GLU A 91 -5.58 28.35 19.30
CA GLU A 91 -6.63 29.37 19.16
C GLU A 91 -7.75 29.20 20.18
N VAL A 92 -8.13 27.96 20.50
CA VAL A 92 -9.10 27.67 21.57
C VAL A 92 -8.54 28.08 22.94
N GLU A 93 -7.27 27.76 23.22
CA GLU A 93 -6.62 28.16 24.47
C GLU A 93 -6.53 29.69 24.60
N ARG A 94 -6.10 30.38 23.54
CA ARG A 94 -6.03 31.85 23.51
C ARG A 94 -7.40 32.50 23.74
N ARG A 95 -8.48 31.93 23.19
CA ARG A 95 -9.85 32.43 23.41
C ARG A 95 -10.35 32.17 24.84
N ARG A 96 -9.87 31.13 25.50
CA ARG A 96 -10.16 30.86 26.93
C ARG A 96 -9.36 31.76 27.86
N GLU A 97 -8.14 32.11 27.49
CA GLU A 97 -7.27 32.97 28.29
C GLU A 97 -7.61 34.46 28.20
N ILE A 98 -8.30 34.92 27.15
CA ILE A 98 -8.90 36.26 27.16
C ILE A 98 -9.97 36.26 28.26
N PRO A 99 -9.74 36.89 29.42
CA PRO A 99 -10.76 37.02 30.43
C PRO A 99 -11.85 37.85 29.78
N VAL A 100 -13.08 37.35 29.75
CA VAL A 100 -14.26 38.14 29.41
C VAL A 100 -14.19 39.39 30.29
N SER A 101 -13.76 40.50 29.69
CA SER A 101 -13.49 41.73 30.41
C SER A 101 -14.80 42.15 31.08
N PRO A 102 -14.86 42.35 32.42
CA PRO A 102 -16.11 42.63 33.14
C PRO A 102 -16.71 44.02 32.86
N ALA A 103 -16.33 44.66 31.75
CA ALA A 103 -16.52 46.08 31.48
C ALA A 103 -17.95 46.48 31.04
N LEU A 104 -18.96 45.64 31.25
CA LEU A 104 -20.36 45.99 30.99
C LEU A 104 -21.22 46.13 32.26
N SER A 105 -20.67 45.95 33.47
CA SER A 105 -21.45 46.10 34.73
C SER A 105 -21.48 47.53 35.31
N SER A 106 -20.71 48.49 34.76
CA SER A 106 -20.58 49.83 35.33
C SER A 106 -21.35 50.93 34.59
N ARG A 107 -22.21 50.57 33.61
CA ARG A 107 -22.97 51.56 32.82
C ARG A 107 -24.41 51.77 33.27
N ASP A 108 -24.87 51.02 34.28
CA ASP A 108 -26.25 51.07 34.79
C ASP A 108 -26.39 51.79 36.14
N ALA A 109 -25.38 52.54 36.58
CA ALA A 109 -25.34 53.20 37.90
C ALA A 109 -25.15 54.73 37.83
N ALA A 110 -25.76 55.40 36.84
CA ALA A 110 -25.81 56.86 36.77
C ALA A 110 -27.21 57.36 36.36
#